data_AF-A0A3A0BBZ3-F1
#
_entry.id   AF-A0A3A0BBZ3-F1
#
_cell.length_a   1.000
_cell.length_b   1.000
_cell.length_c   1.000
_cell.angle_alpha   90.00
_cell.angle_beta   90.00
_cell.angle_gamma   90.00
#
_symmetry.space_group_name_H-M   'P 1'
#
loop_
_entity.id
_entity.type
_entity.pdbx_description
1 polymer ?
#
loop_
_entity_poly.entity_id
_entity_poly.type
_entity_poly.pdbx_seq_one_letter_code
_entity_poly.pdbx_strand_id
1 'polypeptide(L)'
;MVSWAFSTGTPCGPSINPSSTVSPADLFRARESLQGHTDRRPPPFSPSMSLLFPLLGYLSGSLPFSIWVTRFVKNVDVRDSGSGHATTTNTIRQAGFGWGGLVLLLDLAKGFIPTWLAAKYSGETWAIALTATAAVIGHCWPLFAQFRGGMGLATAGGCILALNPLGFLICLGLLILLVLTVRHSARASVFAGILIAPTLWLFNIRDASFWAGGGVGAIIAFRFLIDWNRKYRELWLDRGKTN
;
A
#
# COMPACT_ATOMS: atom_id res chain seq x y z
N MET A 1 11.57 49.15 -7.48
CA MET A 1 10.26 49.22 -8.15
C MET A 1 10.36 48.42 -9.44
N VAL A 2 9.92 47.16 -9.41
CA VAL A 2 9.96 46.25 -10.56
C VAL A 2 8.66 46.47 -11.34
N SER A 3 8.78 47.00 -12.56
CA SER A 3 7.67 47.24 -13.49
C SER A 3 7.27 45.90 -14.14
N TRP A 4 6.02 45.50 -13.93
CA TRP A 4 5.42 44.34 -14.58
C TRP A 4 4.97 44.74 -15.99
N ALA A 5 5.73 44.37 -17.01
CA ALA A 5 5.28 44.38 -18.40
C ALA A 5 4.45 43.12 -18.66
N PHE A 6 3.12 43.26 -18.69
CA PHE A 6 2.22 42.25 -19.24
C PHE A 6 2.49 42.11 -20.75
N SER A 7 3.23 41.06 -21.12
CA SER A 7 3.27 40.56 -22.49
C SER A 7 1.92 39.92 -22.80
N THR A 8 1.04 40.66 -23.46
CA THR A 8 -0.17 40.14 -24.11
C THR A 8 0.23 39.31 -25.33
N GLY A 9 0.78 38.12 -25.09
CA GLY A 9 0.90 37.08 -26.10
C GLY A 9 -0.50 36.59 -26.44
N THR A 10 -1.08 37.13 -27.52
CA THR A 10 -2.24 36.55 -28.18
C THR A 10 -1.91 35.08 -28.50
N PRO A 11 -2.75 34.10 -28.13
CA PRO A 11 -2.57 32.77 -28.66
C PRO A 11 -2.81 32.87 -30.17
N CYS A 12 -1.78 32.55 -30.95
CA CYS A 12 -1.94 32.30 -32.38
C CYS A 12 -2.92 31.14 -32.55
N GLY A 13 -4.20 31.46 -32.68
CA GLY A 13 -5.18 30.54 -33.21
C GLY A 13 -4.80 30.20 -34.66
N PRO A 14 -5.09 28.99 -35.14
CA PRO A 14 -4.86 28.66 -36.54
C PRO A 14 -5.61 29.66 -37.42
N SER A 15 -4.95 30.20 -38.44
CA SER A 15 -5.59 31.05 -39.43
C SER A 15 -6.64 30.23 -40.17
N ILE A 16 -7.91 30.45 -39.83
CA ILE A 16 -9.03 29.74 -40.45
C ILE A 16 -9.22 30.33 -41.84
N ASN A 17 -8.68 29.66 -42.86
CA ASN A 17 -8.99 29.95 -44.25
C ASN A 17 -10.45 29.54 -44.51
N PRO A 18 -11.36 30.48 -44.84
CA PRO A 18 -12.80 30.20 -44.93
C PRO A 18 -13.19 29.31 -46.13
N SER A 19 -12.22 28.77 -46.87
CA SER A 19 -12.41 27.88 -48.01
C SER A 19 -12.04 26.41 -47.74
N SER A 20 -11.64 26.04 -46.52
CA SER A 20 -11.30 24.66 -46.17
C SER A 20 -12.44 23.95 -45.45
N THR A 21 -12.99 22.91 -46.07
CA THR A 21 -13.92 21.97 -45.41
C THR A 21 -13.15 21.24 -44.31
N VAL A 22 -13.47 21.52 -43.05
CA VAL A 22 -12.87 20.82 -41.90
C VAL A 22 -13.22 19.34 -42.01
N SER A 23 -12.21 18.47 -42.11
CA SER A 23 -12.42 17.03 -42.20
C SER A 23 -13.02 16.50 -40.89
N PRO A 24 -13.93 15.50 -40.93
CA PRO A 24 -14.42 14.83 -39.72
C PRO A 24 -13.29 14.30 -38.82
N ALA A 25 -12.14 13.95 -39.40
CA ALA A 25 -10.96 13.52 -38.67
C ALA A 25 -10.31 14.63 -37.83
N ASP A 26 -10.33 15.88 -38.32
CA ASP A 26 -9.77 17.03 -37.59
C ASP A 26 -10.68 17.44 -36.44
N LEU A 27 -12.01 17.35 -36.64
CA LEU A 27 -12.99 17.50 -35.57
C LEU A 27 -12.85 16.40 -34.50
N PHE A 28 -12.56 15.17 -34.93
CA PHE A 28 -12.32 14.06 -34.01
C PHE A 28 -11.04 14.26 -33.19
N ARG A 29 -9.94 14.66 -33.81
CA ARG A 29 -8.68 14.99 -33.11
C ARG A 29 -8.83 16.20 -32.18
N ALA A 30 -9.57 17.22 -32.58
CA ALA A 30 -9.88 18.37 -31.73
C ALA A 30 -10.74 17.95 -30.53
N ARG A 31 -11.69 17.03 -30.73
CA ARG A 31 -12.50 16.47 -29.64
C ARG A 31 -11.67 15.61 -28.68
N GLU A 32 -10.76 14.77 -29.18
CA GLU A 32 -9.82 14.01 -28.34
C GLU A 32 -8.87 14.94 -27.56
N SER A 33 -8.36 15.98 -28.21
CA SER A 33 -7.53 17.01 -27.57
C SER A 33 -8.26 17.74 -26.44
N LEU A 34 -9.54 18.05 -26.61
CA LEU A 34 -10.38 18.68 -25.60
C LEU A 34 -10.76 17.71 -24.48
N GLN A 35 -11.05 16.44 -24.81
CA GLN A 35 -11.38 15.40 -23.83
C GLN A 35 -10.16 15.02 -22.96
N GLY A 36 -8.94 15.05 -23.51
CA GLY A 36 -7.70 14.81 -22.76
C GLY A 36 -7.36 15.90 -21.73
N HIS A 37 -7.93 17.11 -21.85
CA HIS A 37 -7.69 18.22 -20.92
C HIS A 37 -8.75 18.37 -19.82
N THR A 38 -9.94 17.81 -19.99
CA THR A 38 -11.08 18.05 -19.08
C THR A 38 -11.17 17.13 -17.86
N ASP A 39 -10.32 16.11 -17.74
CA ASP A 39 -10.46 15.11 -16.67
C ASP A 39 -9.59 15.36 -15.42
N ARG A 40 -8.86 16.48 -15.37
CA ARG A 40 -8.15 16.90 -14.14
C ARG A 40 -9.03 17.84 -13.33
N ARG A 41 -10.11 17.31 -12.74
CA ARG A 41 -10.76 18.02 -11.64
C ARG A 41 -9.71 18.20 -10.54
N PRO A 42 -9.44 19.43 -10.06
CA PRO A 42 -8.56 19.61 -8.92
C PRO A 42 -9.11 18.78 -7.75
N PRO A 43 -8.23 18.18 -6.93
CA PRO A 43 -8.69 17.41 -5.79
C PRO A 43 -9.59 18.30 -4.92
N PRO A 44 -10.67 17.73 -4.34
CA PRO A 44 -11.65 18.50 -3.59
C PRO A 44 -11.08 19.14 -2.31
N PHE A 45 -9.87 18.76 -1.91
CA PHE A 45 -9.22 19.19 -0.67
C PHE A 45 -8.02 20.09 -0.92
N SER A 46 -7.85 21.09 -0.04
CA SER A 46 -6.66 21.92 -0.02
C SER A 46 -5.43 21.11 0.42
N PRO A 47 -4.19 21.51 0.04
CA PRO A 47 -2.97 20.78 0.39
C PRO A 47 -2.78 20.58 1.91
N SER A 48 -3.33 21.48 2.73
CA SER A 48 -3.30 21.35 4.20
C SER A 48 -4.16 20.20 4.72
N MET A 49 -5.26 19.85 4.02
CA MET A 49 -6.12 18.73 4.38
C MET A 49 -5.54 17.38 3.94
N SER A 50 -4.67 17.36 2.92
CA SER A 50 -3.94 16.15 2.48
C SER A 50 -3.05 15.53 3.58
N LEU A 51 -2.61 16.33 4.56
CA LEU A 51 -1.85 15.87 5.72
C LEU A 51 -2.66 15.03 6.73
N LEU A 52 -3.99 15.06 6.64
CA LEU A 52 -4.85 14.26 7.53
C LEU A 52 -4.86 12.78 7.13
N PHE A 53 -4.63 12.45 5.86
CA PHE A 53 -4.67 11.06 5.39
C PHE A 53 -3.54 10.20 5.99
N PRO A 54 -2.28 10.66 6.08
CA PRO A 54 -1.24 9.91 6.79
C PRO A 54 -1.59 9.62 8.25
N LEU A 55 -2.20 10.58 8.95
CA LEU A 55 -2.67 10.38 10.33
C LEU A 55 -3.76 9.30 10.40
N LEU A 56 -4.75 9.34 9.49
CA LEU A 56 -5.77 8.30 9.35
C LEU A 56 -5.15 6.93 9.04
N GLY A 57 -4.14 6.89 8.17
CA GLY A 57 -3.35 5.70 7.87
C GLY A 57 -2.77 5.09 9.14
N TYR A 58 -2.00 5.87 9.91
CA TYR A 58 -1.39 5.40 11.16
C TYR A 58 -2.41 4.92 12.19
N LEU A 59 -3.50 5.66 12.39
CA LEU A 59 -4.55 5.28 13.35
C LEU A 59 -5.28 3.99 12.92
N SER A 60 -5.60 3.86 11.63
CA SER A 60 -6.22 2.65 11.08
C SER A 60 -5.27 1.45 11.20
N GLY A 61 -4.00 1.63 10.82
CA GLY A 61 -2.96 0.60 10.95
C GLY A 61 -2.75 0.13 12.40
N SER A 62 -2.86 1.07 13.34
CA SER A 62 -2.69 0.83 14.79
C SER A 62 -3.75 -0.06 15.41
N LEU A 63 -4.84 -0.39 14.69
CA LEU A 63 -5.87 -1.31 15.15
C LEU A 63 -5.29 -2.75 15.25
N PRO A 64 -5.19 -3.32 16.47
CA PRO A 64 -4.52 -4.60 16.69
C PRO A 64 -5.49 -5.77 16.60
N PHE A 65 -6.08 -6.00 15.41
CA PHE A 65 -7.13 -7.00 15.20
C PHE A 65 -6.74 -8.41 15.64
N SER A 66 -5.50 -8.84 15.41
CA SER A 66 -5.02 -10.14 15.84
C SER A 66 -5.05 -10.30 17.37
N ILE A 67 -4.71 -9.25 18.14
CA ILE A 67 -4.79 -9.25 19.61
C ILE A 67 -6.25 -9.29 20.06
N TRP A 68 -7.12 -8.47 19.47
CA TRP A 68 -8.54 -8.43 19.82
C TRP A 68 -9.23 -9.76 19.55
N VAL A 69 -8.99 -10.36 18.38
CA VAL A 69 -9.60 -11.64 17.99
C VAL A 69 -9.12 -12.78 18.89
N THR A 70 -7.82 -12.92 19.17
CA THR A 70 -7.36 -14.03 20.04
C THR A 70 -7.79 -13.86 21.49
N ARG A 71 -7.83 -12.64 22.00
CA ARG A 71 -8.36 -12.37 23.34
C ARG A 71 -9.85 -12.67 23.42
N PHE A 72 -10.62 -12.31 22.40
CA PHE A 72 -12.05 -12.57 22.37
C PHE A 72 -12.38 -14.08 22.31
N VAL A 73 -11.66 -14.84 21.46
CA VAL A 73 -12.01 -16.25 21.18
C VAL A 73 -11.38 -17.22 22.19
N LYS A 74 -10.18 -16.93 22.65
CA LYS A 74 -9.36 -17.86 23.45
C LYS A 74 -8.86 -17.26 24.77
N ASN A 75 -9.14 -15.99 25.03
CA ASN A 75 -8.62 -15.25 26.18
C ASN A 75 -7.09 -15.31 26.32
N VAL A 76 -6.39 -15.31 25.18
CA VAL A 76 -4.92 -15.30 25.08
C VAL A 76 -4.43 -14.13 24.24
N ASP A 77 -3.24 -13.63 24.57
CA ASP A 77 -2.56 -12.65 23.73
C ASP A 77 -1.82 -13.35 22.59
N VAL A 78 -2.10 -12.92 21.35
CA VAL A 78 -1.46 -13.50 20.16
C VAL A 78 0.07 -13.43 20.21
N ARG A 79 0.63 -12.49 20.98
CA ARG A 79 2.07 -12.25 21.12
C ARG A 79 2.76 -13.21 22.10
N ASP A 80 2.01 -13.99 22.85
CA ASP A 80 2.59 -14.91 23.84
C ASP A 80 2.96 -16.28 23.23
N SER A 81 2.81 -16.44 21.91
CA SER A 81 3.21 -17.67 21.23
C SER A 81 3.90 -17.43 19.88
N GLY A 82 4.49 -18.49 19.34
CA GLY A 82 5.07 -18.49 18.00
C GLY A 82 6.21 -17.48 17.85
N SER A 83 6.05 -16.54 16.90
CA SER A 83 7.05 -15.51 16.63
C SER A 83 7.04 -14.33 17.60
N GLY A 84 6.05 -14.25 18.50
CA GLY A 84 5.85 -13.10 19.37
C GLY A 84 5.25 -11.86 18.67
N HIS A 85 4.91 -11.97 17.39
CA HIS A 85 4.33 -10.90 16.58
C HIS A 85 2.81 -11.04 16.44
N ALA A 86 2.11 -9.91 16.42
CA ALA A 86 0.66 -9.86 16.25
C ALA A 86 0.27 -10.06 14.77
N THR A 87 0.26 -11.31 14.30
CA THR A 87 0.14 -11.69 12.88
C THR A 87 -0.93 -12.74 12.63
N THR A 88 -1.45 -12.77 11.40
CA THR A 88 -2.33 -13.83 10.89
C THR A 88 -1.81 -15.23 11.20
N THR A 89 -0.52 -15.50 10.95
CA THR A 89 0.07 -16.82 11.18
C THR A 89 0.00 -17.26 12.64
N ASN A 90 0.25 -16.34 13.58
CA ASN A 90 0.13 -16.65 15.01
C ASN A 90 -1.34 -16.75 15.44
N THR A 91 -2.25 -15.98 14.84
CA THR A 91 -3.69 -16.17 15.05
C THR A 91 -4.14 -17.55 14.58
N ILE A 92 -3.67 -18.04 13.43
CA ILE A 92 -3.99 -19.40 12.96
C ILE A 92 -3.52 -20.45 13.97
N ARG A 93 -2.33 -20.26 14.58
CA ARG A 93 -1.79 -21.18 15.59
C ARG A 93 -2.63 -21.25 16.86
N GLN A 94 -3.21 -20.13 17.28
CA GLN A 94 -3.89 -20.02 18.57
C GLN A 94 -5.41 -20.18 18.47
N ALA A 95 -6.02 -19.60 17.44
CA ALA A 95 -7.46 -19.54 17.26
C ALA A 95 -7.96 -20.39 16.08
N GLY A 96 -7.07 -20.86 15.19
CA GLY A 96 -7.44 -21.69 14.03
C GLY A 96 -7.59 -20.90 12.73
N PHE A 97 -7.75 -21.63 11.62
CA PHE A 97 -7.73 -21.06 10.27
C PHE A 97 -8.83 -20.03 10.00
N GLY A 98 -10.05 -20.26 10.48
CA GLY A 98 -11.17 -19.32 10.28
C GLY A 98 -10.88 -17.94 10.87
N TRP A 99 -10.44 -17.89 12.13
CA TRP A 99 -10.07 -16.66 12.80
C TRP A 99 -8.82 -16.00 12.23
N GLY A 100 -7.85 -16.81 11.77
CA GLY A 100 -6.71 -16.32 11.01
C GLY A 100 -7.13 -15.63 9.72
N GLY A 101 -8.04 -16.24 8.95
CA GLY A 101 -8.59 -15.64 7.72
C GLY A 101 -9.30 -14.32 7.97
N LEU A 102 -10.07 -14.23 9.06
CA LEU A 102 -10.70 -12.98 9.47
C LEU A 102 -9.65 -11.89 9.80
N VAL A 103 -8.62 -12.22 10.57
CA VAL A 103 -7.53 -11.28 10.89
C VAL A 103 -6.80 -10.84 9.63
N LEU A 104 -6.54 -11.75 8.69
CA LEU A 104 -5.94 -11.40 7.40
C LEU A 104 -6.79 -10.37 6.64
N LEU A 105 -8.10 -10.59 6.56
CA LEU A 105 -9.02 -9.67 5.89
C LEU A 105 -9.06 -8.30 6.57
N LEU A 106 -9.10 -8.27 7.91
CA LEU A 106 -9.10 -7.02 8.68
C LEU A 106 -7.76 -6.26 8.55
N ASP A 107 -6.63 -6.97 8.58
CA ASP A 107 -5.31 -6.38 8.40
C ASP A 107 -5.07 -5.88 6.97
N LEU A 108 -5.69 -6.50 5.96
CA LEU A 108 -5.77 -5.98 4.59
C LEU A 108 -6.64 -4.70 4.56
N ALA A 109 -7.83 -4.75 5.15
CA ALA A 109 -8.79 -3.66 5.12
C ALA A 109 -8.25 -2.36 5.73
N LYS A 110 -7.51 -2.43 6.84
CA LYS A 110 -6.92 -1.24 7.47
C LYS A 110 -5.78 -0.60 6.68
N GLY A 111 -5.13 -1.34 5.77
CA GLY A 111 -4.20 -0.77 4.79
C GLY A 111 -4.95 -0.20 3.59
N PHE A 112 -5.96 -0.93 3.13
CA PHE A 112 -6.75 -0.60 1.95
C PHE A 112 -7.56 0.69 2.13
N ILE A 113 -8.39 0.76 3.17
CA ILE A 113 -9.37 1.84 3.37
C ILE A 113 -8.70 3.23 3.42
N PRO A 114 -7.71 3.50 4.29
CA PRO A 114 -7.11 4.84 4.34
C PRO A 114 -6.34 5.19 3.07
N THR A 115 -5.68 4.21 2.44
CA THR A 115 -4.94 4.42 1.19
C THR A 115 -5.89 4.74 0.02
N TRP A 116 -7.01 4.04 -0.06
CA TRP A 116 -8.06 4.31 -1.05
C TRP A 116 -8.70 5.68 -0.84
N LEU A 117 -8.97 6.05 0.42
CA LEU A 117 -9.46 7.40 0.75
C LEU A 117 -8.46 8.47 0.31
N ALA A 118 -7.17 8.31 0.60
CA ALA A 118 -6.13 9.24 0.16
C ALA A 118 -6.09 9.35 -1.38
N ALA A 119 -6.15 8.23 -2.09
CA ALA A 119 -6.14 8.20 -3.54
C ALA A 119 -7.37 8.90 -4.15
N LYS A 120 -8.55 8.67 -3.56
CA LYS A 120 -9.81 9.23 -4.04
C LYS A 120 -9.96 10.73 -3.76
N TYR A 121 -9.48 11.18 -2.60
CA TYR A 121 -9.81 12.50 -2.08
C TYR A 121 -8.63 13.47 -2.10
N SER A 122 -7.41 13.04 -1.76
CA SER A 122 -6.23 13.92 -1.90
C SER A 122 -5.75 13.96 -3.34
N GLY A 123 -5.64 12.79 -4.01
CA GLY A 123 -5.08 12.70 -5.36
C GLY A 123 -3.59 13.02 -5.46
N GLU A 124 -2.96 13.51 -4.39
CA GLU A 124 -1.54 13.84 -4.35
C GLU A 124 -0.70 12.59 -4.09
N THR A 125 0.25 12.31 -4.98
CA THR A 125 1.07 11.10 -4.93
C THR A 125 1.84 10.95 -3.61
N TRP A 126 2.35 12.05 -3.06
CA TRP A 126 3.09 12.03 -1.80
C TRP A 126 2.16 11.70 -0.62
N ALA A 127 0.94 12.24 -0.59
CA ALA A 127 -0.02 12.01 0.49
C ALA A 127 -0.49 10.55 0.51
N ILE A 128 -0.72 9.98 -0.67
CA ILE A 128 -1.04 8.55 -0.85
C ILE A 128 0.10 7.67 -0.34
N ALA A 129 1.33 7.93 -0.78
CA ALA A 129 2.50 7.15 -0.38
C ALA A 129 2.76 7.21 1.14
N LEU A 130 2.65 8.40 1.73
CA LEU A 130 2.77 8.57 3.18
C LEU A 130 1.63 7.87 3.93
N THR A 131 0.40 7.89 3.40
CA THR A 131 -0.74 7.19 4.02
C THR A 131 -0.54 5.69 4.06
N ALA A 132 -0.14 5.09 2.93
CA ALA A 132 0.19 3.67 2.84
C ALA A 132 1.31 3.29 3.82
N THR A 133 2.37 4.10 3.86
CA THR A 133 3.53 3.88 4.75
C THR A 133 3.13 4.01 6.21
N ALA A 134 2.36 5.04 6.56
CA ALA A 134 1.86 5.28 7.91
C ALA A 134 0.95 4.14 8.40
N ALA A 135 0.11 3.57 7.55
CA ALA A 135 -0.71 2.41 7.89
C ALA A 135 0.14 1.17 8.26
N VAL A 136 1.22 0.91 7.51
CA VAL A 136 2.14 -0.18 7.82
C VAL A 136 2.93 0.10 9.10
N ILE A 137 3.39 1.35 9.31
CA ILE A 137 4.03 1.78 10.56
C ILE A 137 3.09 1.56 11.74
N GLY A 138 1.82 1.97 11.63
CA GLY A 138 0.82 1.77 12.67
C GLY A 138 0.59 0.29 12.99
N HIS A 139 0.60 -0.60 12.00
CA HIS A 139 0.48 -2.03 12.29
C HIS A 139 1.73 -2.63 12.94
N CYS A 140 2.93 -2.16 12.58
CA CYS A 140 4.19 -2.60 13.16
C CYS A 140 4.36 -2.10 14.61
N TRP A 141 4.02 -0.83 14.85
CA TRP A 141 4.09 -0.13 16.13
C TRP A 141 2.75 0.51 16.49
N PRO A 142 1.74 -0.30 16.86
CA PRO A 142 0.38 0.16 17.10
C PRO A 142 0.27 0.96 18.40
N LEU A 143 -0.34 2.15 18.29
CA LEU A 143 -0.66 3.00 19.44
C LEU A 143 -1.52 2.25 20.47
N PHE A 144 -2.53 1.50 20.01
CA PHE A 144 -3.49 0.81 20.87
C PHE A 144 -2.98 -0.52 21.47
N ALA A 145 -1.73 -0.89 21.21
CA ALA A 145 -1.12 -2.11 21.73
C ALA A 145 0.33 -1.91 22.20
N GLN A 146 0.61 -0.74 22.81
CA GLN A 146 1.89 -0.41 23.43
C GLN A 146 3.07 -0.52 22.45
N PHE A 147 2.86 -0.15 21.19
CA PHE A 147 3.85 -0.20 20.11
C PHE A 147 4.41 -1.62 19.83
N ARG A 148 3.72 -2.67 20.28
CA ARG A 148 4.09 -4.07 20.06
C ARG A 148 3.10 -4.75 19.11
N GLY A 149 3.36 -4.62 17.81
CA GLY A 149 2.47 -5.07 16.73
C GLY A 149 2.99 -6.23 15.89
N GLY A 150 2.58 -6.23 14.62
CA GLY A 150 2.92 -7.25 13.63
C GLY A 150 4.08 -6.85 12.71
N MET A 151 4.10 -7.45 11.52
CA MET A 151 5.21 -7.34 10.56
C MET A 151 4.85 -6.61 9.25
N GLY A 152 3.58 -6.29 9.01
CA GLY A 152 3.19 -5.37 7.94
C GLY A 152 2.81 -5.98 6.60
N LEU A 153 3.03 -7.27 6.36
CA LEU A 153 2.79 -7.88 5.03
C LEU A 153 1.34 -7.74 4.55
N ALA A 154 0.35 -8.11 5.38
CA ALA A 154 -1.06 -8.02 5.01
C ALA A 154 -1.50 -6.56 4.81
N THR A 155 -1.11 -5.66 5.72
CA THR A 155 -1.43 -4.23 5.63
C THR A 155 -0.82 -3.58 4.38
N ALA A 156 0.44 -3.89 4.07
CA ALA A 156 1.07 -3.42 2.83
C ALA A 156 0.40 -3.97 1.58
N GLY A 157 0.00 -5.25 1.59
CA GLY A 157 -0.82 -5.83 0.52
C GLY A 157 -2.12 -5.06 0.33
N GLY A 158 -2.79 -4.68 1.41
CA GLY A 158 -4.00 -3.85 1.38
C GLY A 158 -3.76 -2.46 0.78
N CYS A 159 -2.65 -1.82 1.15
CA CYS A 159 -2.25 -0.52 0.59
C CYS A 159 -2.02 -0.61 -0.92
N ILE A 160 -1.27 -1.60 -1.40
CA ILE A 160 -1.02 -1.77 -2.84
C ILE A 160 -2.31 -2.15 -3.58
N LEU A 161 -3.14 -3.03 -3.00
CA LEU A 161 -4.42 -3.44 -3.58
C LEU A 161 -5.37 -2.25 -3.79
N ALA A 162 -5.35 -1.27 -2.89
CA ALA A 162 -6.16 -0.05 -3.02
C ALA A 162 -5.75 0.84 -4.20
N LEU A 163 -4.49 0.79 -4.60
CA LEU A 163 -3.94 1.64 -5.68
C LEU A 163 -3.94 0.92 -7.01
N ASN A 164 -3.48 -0.33 -7.03
CA ASN A 164 -3.31 -1.10 -8.24
C ASN A 164 -3.48 -2.61 -7.95
N PRO A 165 -4.65 -3.20 -8.27
CA PRO A 165 -4.90 -4.62 -8.06
C PRO A 165 -3.91 -5.54 -8.79
N LEU A 166 -3.46 -5.15 -9.99
CA LEU A 166 -2.43 -5.91 -10.72
C LEU A 166 -1.07 -5.84 -10.01
N GLY A 167 -0.68 -4.65 -9.53
CA GLY A 167 0.51 -4.46 -8.71
C GLY A 167 0.49 -5.31 -7.44
N PHE A 168 -0.67 -5.43 -6.79
CA PHE A 168 -0.85 -6.33 -5.65
C PHE A 168 -0.58 -7.79 -6.00
N LEU A 169 -1.16 -8.29 -7.10
CA LEU A 169 -0.93 -9.67 -7.54
C LEU A 169 0.53 -9.94 -7.89
N ILE A 170 1.20 -8.97 -8.54
CA ILE A 170 2.64 -9.06 -8.87
C ILE A 170 3.48 -9.13 -7.59
N CYS A 171 3.25 -8.23 -6.64
CA CYS A 171 3.98 -8.21 -5.36
C CYS A 171 3.69 -9.45 -4.50
N LEU A 172 2.45 -9.94 -4.53
CA LEU A 172 2.07 -11.18 -3.86
C LEU A 172 2.79 -12.39 -4.50
N GLY A 173 2.83 -12.45 -5.83
CA GLY A 173 3.59 -13.46 -6.57
C GLY A 173 5.08 -13.43 -6.25
N LEU A 174 5.68 -12.24 -6.17
CA LEU A 174 7.07 -12.04 -5.74
C LEU A 174 7.31 -12.57 -4.32
N LEU A 175 6.44 -12.23 -3.37
CA LEU A 175 6.54 -12.72 -1.99
C LEU A 175 6.46 -14.24 -1.94
N ILE A 176 5.49 -14.85 -2.63
CA ILE A 176 5.33 -16.30 -2.70
C ILE A 176 6.59 -16.95 -3.30
N LEU A 177 7.08 -16.43 -4.42
CA LEU A 177 8.30 -16.92 -5.08
C LEU A 177 9.51 -16.88 -4.14
N LEU A 178 9.72 -15.77 -3.42
CA LEU A 178 10.84 -15.62 -2.49
C LEU A 178 10.71 -16.53 -1.28
N VAL A 179 9.50 -16.70 -0.73
CA VAL A 179 9.27 -17.63 0.38
C VAL A 179 9.58 -19.07 -0.03
N LEU A 180 9.19 -19.48 -1.24
CA LEU A 180 9.45 -20.83 -1.75
C LEU A 180 10.92 -21.09 -2.10
N THR A 181 11.64 -20.08 -2.59
CA THR A 181 13.05 -20.22 -3.01
C THR A 181 14.04 -20.05 -1.85
N VAL A 182 13.88 -19.03 -1.01
CA VAL A 182 14.80 -18.74 0.11
C VAL A 182 14.61 -19.72 1.27
N ARG A 183 13.43 -20.36 1.38
CA ARG A 183 13.08 -21.32 2.45
C ARG A 183 13.31 -20.78 3.88
N HIS A 184 13.23 -19.46 4.02
CA HIS A 184 13.30 -18.75 5.30
C HIS A 184 12.41 -17.51 5.23
N SER A 185 11.25 -17.57 5.87
CA SER A 185 10.19 -16.55 5.77
C SER A 185 10.64 -15.12 6.09
N ALA A 186 11.48 -14.92 7.12
CA ALA A 186 12.00 -13.57 7.42
C ALA A 186 12.90 -13.00 6.31
N ARG A 187 13.89 -13.76 5.84
CA ARG A 187 14.81 -13.35 4.77
C ARG A 187 14.06 -13.10 3.47
N ALA A 188 13.15 -14.00 3.11
CA ALA A 188 12.27 -13.83 1.96
C ALA A 188 11.48 -12.52 2.03
N SER A 189 10.95 -12.16 3.21
CA SER A 189 10.18 -10.93 3.40
C SER A 189 11.05 -9.67 3.34
N VAL A 190 12.31 -9.72 3.80
CA VAL A 190 13.27 -8.61 3.62
C VAL A 190 13.53 -8.39 2.13
N PHE A 191 13.86 -9.45 1.38
CA PHE A 191 14.07 -9.35 -0.06
C PHE A 191 12.81 -8.88 -0.78
N ALA A 192 11.64 -9.39 -0.40
CA ALA A 192 10.36 -8.96 -0.97
C ALA A 192 10.15 -7.46 -0.76
N GLY A 193 10.35 -6.97 0.47
CA GLY A 193 10.24 -5.55 0.83
C GLY A 193 11.17 -4.65 0.00
N ILE A 194 12.44 -5.03 -0.15
CA ILE A 194 13.42 -4.29 -0.96
C ILE A 194 13.02 -4.30 -2.44
N LEU A 195 12.48 -5.41 -2.93
CA LEU A 195 12.17 -5.61 -4.34
C LEU A 195 10.78 -5.11 -4.76
N ILE A 196 9.93 -4.62 -3.85
CA ILE A 196 8.58 -4.10 -4.20
C ILE A 196 8.68 -3.00 -5.28
N ALA A 197 9.38 -1.89 -4.99
CA ALA A 197 9.47 -0.76 -5.90
C ALA A 197 10.20 -1.10 -7.22
N PRO A 198 11.36 -1.81 -7.21
CA PRO A 198 11.98 -2.30 -8.45
C PRO A 198 11.06 -3.18 -9.30
N THR A 199 10.26 -4.05 -8.66
CA THR A 199 9.31 -4.91 -9.37
C THR A 199 8.19 -4.09 -10.00
N LEU A 200 7.59 -3.15 -9.27
CA LEU A 200 6.57 -2.26 -9.85
C LEU A 200 7.13 -1.44 -11.02
N TRP A 201 8.37 -0.95 -10.90
CA TRP A 201 9.06 -0.24 -11.98
C TRP A 201 9.27 -1.11 -13.22
N LEU A 202 9.68 -2.37 -13.03
CA LEU A 202 9.89 -3.34 -14.11
C LEU A 202 8.61 -3.63 -14.90
N PHE A 203 7.47 -3.70 -14.21
CA PHE A 203 6.15 -3.89 -14.83
C PHE A 203 5.50 -2.57 -15.31
N ASN A 204 6.28 -1.49 -15.41
CA ASN A 204 5.85 -0.17 -15.86
C ASN A 204 4.73 0.47 -15.00
N ILE A 205 4.60 0.06 -13.73
CA ILE A 205 3.70 0.66 -12.75
C ILE A 205 4.48 1.77 -12.05
N ARG A 206 4.30 3.01 -12.51
CA ARG A 206 5.04 4.21 -12.05
C ARG A 206 4.15 5.30 -11.44
N ASP A 207 2.92 4.94 -11.10
CA ASP A 207 1.94 5.81 -10.45
C ASP A 207 2.20 5.90 -8.92
N ALA A 208 1.18 6.31 -8.15
CA ALA A 208 1.28 6.37 -6.69
C ALA A 208 1.64 5.03 -6.04
N SER A 209 1.35 3.90 -6.70
CA SER A 209 1.68 2.56 -6.22
C SER A 209 3.18 2.33 -6.12
N PHE A 210 3.98 2.92 -7.02
CA PHE A 210 5.45 2.81 -6.97
C PHE A 210 6.01 3.44 -5.69
N TRP A 211 5.58 4.67 -5.39
CA TRP A 211 6.03 5.40 -4.20
C TRP A 211 5.50 4.79 -2.91
N ALA A 212 4.23 4.38 -2.90
CA ALA A 212 3.66 3.63 -1.80
C ALA A 212 4.42 2.30 -1.58
N GLY A 213 4.73 1.58 -2.65
CA GLY A 213 5.51 0.34 -2.65
C GLY A 213 6.91 0.51 -2.07
N GLY A 214 7.61 1.59 -2.43
CA GLY A 214 8.91 1.93 -1.84
C GLY A 214 8.82 2.19 -0.34
N GLY A 215 7.85 3.00 0.09
CA GLY A 215 7.66 3.33 1.50
C GLY A 215 7.28 2.12 2.35
N VAL A 216 6.26 1.35 1.95
CA VAL A 216 5.86 0.13 2.69
C VAL A 216 6.95 -0.93 2.64
N GLY A 217 7.63 -1.09 1.50
CA GLY A 217 8.73 -2.04 1.32
C GLY A 217 9.90 -1.76 2.26
N ALA A 218 10.27 -0.49 2.43
CA ALA A 218 11.31 -0.08 3.37
C ALA A 218 10.96 -0.43 4.82
N ILE A 219 9.71 -0.18 5.24
CA ILE A 219 9.25 -0.52 6.59
C ILE A 219 9.22 -2.02 6.83
N ILE A 220 8.73 -2.80 5.86
CA ILE A 220 8.74 -4.28 5.93
C ILE A 220 10.18 -4.78 6.06
N ALA A 221 11.07 -4.33 5.18
CA ALA A 221 12.47 -4.76 5.18
C ALA A 221 13.14 -4.47 6.53
N PHE A 222 12.96 -3.25 7.05
CA PHE A 222 13.47 -2.87 8.36
C PHE A 222 12.88 -3.73 9.49
N ARG A 223 11.55 -3.94 9.48
CA ARG A 223 10.87 -4.70 10.53
C ARG A 223 11.31 -6.15 10.57
N PHE A 224 11.47 -6.78 9.41
CA PHE A 224 11.95 -8.17 9.29
C PHE A 224 13.45 -8.33 9.52
N LEU A 225 14.25 -7.26 9.38
CA LEU A 225 15.69 -7.30 9.66
C LEU A 225 15.98 -7.67 11.13
N ILE A 226 15.09 -7.28 12.04
CA ILE A 226 15.16 -7.64 13.47
C ILE A 226 15.11 -9.18 13.65
N ASP A 227 14.37 -9.88 12.80
CA ASP A 227 14.19 -11.33 12.85
C ASP A 227 15.11 -12.08 11.85
N TRP A 228 16.17 -11.44 11.35
CA TRP A 228 17.06 -11.99 10.31
C TRP A 228 17.63 -13.40 10.60
N ASN A 229 17.99 -13.64 11.87
CA ASN A 229 18.53 -14.91 12.34
C ASN A 229 17.51 -15.75 13.12
N ARG A 230 16.25 -15.33 13.16
CA ARG A 230 15.22 -15.99 13.96
C ARG A 230 14.70 -17.21 13.22
N LYS A 231 14.94 -18.39 13.78
CA LYS A 231 14.34 -19.64 13.29
C LYS A 231 12.92 -19.76 13.82
N TYR A 232 11.93 -19.55 12.96
CA TYR A 232 10.55 -19.90 13.32
C TYR A 232 10.35 -21.41 13.15
N ARG A 233 9.68 -22.05 14.11
CA ARG A 233 9.05 -23.36 13.83
C ARG A 233 7.91 -23.09 12.86
N GLU A 234 8.04 -23.50 11.60
CA GLU A 234 7.00 -23.29 10.58
C GLU A 234 5.87 -24.32 10.73
N LEU A 235 4.63 -23.91 10.49
CA LEU A 235 3.40 -24.71 10.67
C LEU A 235 3.35 -25.99 9.81
N TRP A 236 4.12 -26.04 8.73
CA TRP A 236 4.02 -27.07 7.69
C TRP A 236 5.21 -28.04 7.65
N LEU A 237 6.37 -27.68 8.21
CA LEU A 237 7.58 -28.52 8.19
C LEU A 237 7.70 -29.45 9.41
N ASP A 238 7.05 -29.12 10.53
CA ASP A 238 7.17 -29.87 11.79
C ASP A 238 6.01 -30.85 12.05
N ARG A 239 5.08 -31.04 11.11
CA ARG A 239 3.99 -32.04 11.26
C ARG A 239 4.50 -33.48 11.45
N GLY A 240 5.78 -33.75 11.19
CA GLY A 240 6.41 -35.06 11.37
C GLY A 240 7.32 -35.19 12.60
N LYS A 241 7.39 -34.21 13.50
CA LYS A 241 8.31 -34.23 14.66
C LYS A 241 7.62 -34.25 16.03
N THR A 242 6.37 -34.67 16.07
CA THR A 242 5.71 -35.09 17.31
C THR A 242 5.67 -36.61 17.32
N ASN A 243 6.75 -37.22 17.81
CA ASN A 243 6.82 -38.51 18.48
C ASN A 243 8.11 -38.51 19.31
#